data_AF-A0A2W7ND89-F1
#
_entry.id   AF-A0A2W7ND89-F1
#
_cell.length_a   1.000
_cell.length_b   1.000
_cell.length_c   1.000
_cell.angle_alpha   90.00
_cell.angle_beta   90.00
_cell.angle_gamma   90.00
#
_symmetry.space_group_name_H-M   'P 1'
#
loop_
_entity.id
_entity.type
_entity.pdbx_description
1 polymer ?
#
loop_
_entity_poly.entity_id
_entity_poly.type
_entity_poly.pdbx_seq_one_letter_code
_entity_poly.pdbx_strand_id
1 'polypeptide(L)'
;MGPVSISNDLSAFSRDLIAAYVRKYHFDERLARWVRPRRALVMRSQASDIEAVLARHANDLAGLDRFIAGIEPRGLKVPVMLKQYIRQNARIVGFNVDAAFNDSLDGLMVLDVKDLPAGTYDFLGGR
;
A
#
# COMPACT_ATOMS: atom_id res chain seq x y z
N MET A 1 -2.91 -14.08 -3.81
CA MET A 1 -1.79 -13.33 -3.19
C MET A 1 -0.97 -12.76 -4.34
N GLY A 2 -0.58 -11.49 -4.28
CA GLY A 2 0.18 -10.86 -5.36
C GLY A 2 1.06 -9.71 -4.84
N PRO A 3 2.25 -9.49 -5.45
CA PRO A 3 3.07 -8.33 -5.15
C PRO A 3 2.44 -7.07 -5.74
N VAL A 4 2.53 -5.96 -5.01
CA VAL A 4 2.16 -4.63 -5.47
C VAL A 4 3.36 -3.73 -5.35
N SER A 5 3.84 -3.21 -6.47
CA SER A 5 4.99 -2.30 -6.51
C SER A 5 4.54 -0.84 -6.49
N ILE A 6 5.21 -0.04 -5.66
CA ILE A 6 5.08 1.42 -5.63
C ILE A 6 6.25 2.01 -6.42
N SER A 7 5.94 2.77 -7.49
CA SER A 7 6.95 3.33 -8.41
C SER A 7 7.95 4.25 -7.70
N ASN A 8 9.21 4.22 -8.16
CA ASN A 8 10.26 5.17 -7.76
C ASN A 8 10.06 6.57 -8.35
N ASP A 9 9.08 6.77 -9.25
CA ASP A 9 8.67 8.10 -9.72
C ASP A 9 8.03 8.95 -8.60
N LEU A 10 7.49 8.29 -7.57
CA LEU A 10 7.00 8.96 -6.37
C LEU A 10 8.17 9.42 -5.50
N SER A 11 8.02 10.59 -4.87
CA SER A 11 8.97 11.04 -3.88
C SER A 11 9.15 10.02 -2.74
N ALA A 12 10.30 10.06 -2.06
CA ALA A 12 10.53 9.21 -0.89
C ALA A 12 9.43 9.40 0.18
N PHE A 13 8.99 10.64 0.39
CA PHE A 13 7.92 10.96 1.32
C PHE A 13 6.59 10.31 0.92
N SER A 14 6.17 10.41 -0.34
CA SER A 14 4.92 9.77 -0.77
C SER A 14 4.99 8.25 -0.71
N ARG A 15 6.13 7.63 -1.02
CA ARG A 15 6.31 6.19 -0.87
C ARG A 15 6.21 5.75 0.59
N ASP A 16 6.90 6.47 1.48
CA ASP A 16 6.85 6.20 2.91
C ASP A 16 5.44 6.40 3.46
N LEU A 17 4.75 7.46 3.04
CA LEU A 17 3.38 7.73 3.46
C LEU A 17 2.40 6.64 3.00
N ILE A 18 2.50 6.18 1.75
CA ILE A 18 1.69 5.05 1.25
C ILE A 18 1.99 3.79 2.08
N ALA A 19 3.26 3.46 2.28
CA ALA A 19 3.65 2.29 3.04
C ALA A 19 3.13 2.32 4.48
N ALA A 20 3.26 3.48 5.14
CA ALA A 20 2.79 3.69 6.49
C ALA A 20 1.26 3.63 6.58
N TYR A 21 0.53 4.18 5.60
CA TYR A 21 -0.93 4.07 5.53
C TYR A 21 -1.37 2.61 5.45
N VAL A 22 -0.82 1.86 4.50
CA VAL A 22 -1.18 0.45 4.28
C VAL A 22 -0.81 -0.39 5.50
N ARG A 23 0.35 -0.13 6.12
CA ARG A 23 0.76 -0.79 7.36
C ARG A 23 -0.17 -0.48 8.53
N LYS A 24 -0.60 0.77 8.68
CA LYS A 24 -1.43 1.20 9.82
C LYS A 24 -2.87 0.68 9.73
N TYR A 25 -3.46 0.69 8.53
CA TYR A 25 -4.89 0.40 8.37
C TYR A 25 -5.20 -0.98 7.78
N HIS A 26 -4.23 -1.62 7.11
CA HIS A 26 -4.46 -2.85 6.35
C HIS A 26 -3.49 -3.99 6.68
N PHE A 27 -2.64 -3.87 7.71
CA PHE A 27 -1.71 -4.94 8.09
C PHE A 27 -2.38 -6.04 8.90
N ASP A 28 -2.09 -7.30 8.56
CA ASP A 28 -2.54 -8.48 9.30
C ASP A 28 -1.35 -9.14 10.00
N GLU A 29 -1.24 -8.93 11.32
CA GLU A 29 -0.15 -9.46 12.14
C GLU A 29 -0.14 -11.00 12.18
N ARG A 30 -1.30 -11.64 12.10
CA ARG A 30 -1.43 -13.09 12.19
C ARG A 30 -0.87 -13.75 10.94
N LEU A 31 -1.17 -13.21 9.76
CA LEU A 31 -0.63 -13.70 8.49
C LEU A 31 0.83 -13.29 8.29
N ALA A 32 1.22 -12.10 8.73
CA ALA A 32 2.59 -11.61 8.62
C ALA A 32 3.62 -12.51 9.33
N ARG A 33 3.23 -13.23 10.39
CA ARG A 33 4.10 -14.22 11.08
C ARG A 33 4.66 -15.31 10.15
N TRP A 34 4.00 -15.57 9.03
CA TRP A 34 4.39 -16.59 8.06
C TRP A 34 5.23 -16.04 6.91
N VAL A 35 5.49 -14.73 6.88
CA VAL A 35 6.20 -14.05 5.79
C VAL A 35 7.43 -13.35 6.36
N ARG A 36 8.62 -13.68 5.82
CA ARG A 36 9.87 -12.97 6.16
C ARG A 36 10.32 -12.15 4.97
N PRO A 37 10.42 -10.81 5.09
CA PRO A 37 10.94 -9.98 4.02
C PRO A 37 12.43 -10.26 3.82
N ARG A 38 12.88 -10.32 2.56
CA ARG A 38 14.31 -10.48 2.24
C ARG A 38 15.08 -9.19 2.44
N ARG A 39 14.44 -8.05 2.17
CA ARG A 39 14.97 -6.70 2.42
C ARG A 39 13.88 -5.83 3.02
N ALA A 40 14.05 -5.47 4.29
CA ALA A 40 13.08 -4.66 5.01
C ALA A 40 12.97 -3.24 4.43
N LEU A 41 11.75 -2.69 4.44
CA LEU A 41 11.52 -1.27 4.19
C LEU A 41 12.22 -0.43 5.26
N VAL A 42 13.05 0.52 4.83
CA VAL A 42 13.63 1.56 5.68
C VAL A 42 12.98 2.88 5.28
N MET A 43 12.18 3.44 6.19
CA MET A 43 11.56 4.74 5.98
C MET A 43 12.63 5.83 6.03
N ARG A 44 12.60 6.75 5.07
CA ARG A 44 13.56 7.86 4.96
C ARG A 44 12.99 9.16 5.48
N SER A 45 11.67 9.29 5.56
CA SER A 45 10.96 10.46 6.08
C SER A 45 10.82 10.47 7.60
N GLN A 46 10.64 11.65 8.19
CA GLN A 46 10.42 11.79 9.62
C GLN A 46 9.08 11.17 10.03
N ALA A 47 9.08 10.38 11.09
CA ALA A 47 7.89 9.68 11.57
C ALA A 47 6.78 10.67 11.97
N SER A 48 7.12 11.80 12.58
CA SER A 48 6.16 12.84 12.99
C SER A 48 5.38 13.41 11.82
N ASP A 49 6.04 13.65 10.68
CA ASP A 49 5.41 14.21 9.49
C ASP A 49 4.43 13.20 8.88
N ILE A 50 4.84 11.94 8.80
CA ILE A 50 3.99 10.84 8.35
C ILE A 50 2.76 10.70 9.26
N GLU A 51 2.96 10.65 10.58
CA GLU A 51 1.88 10.52 11.54
C GLU A 51 0.88 11.67 11.48
N ALA A 52 1.36 12.91 11.34
CA ALA A 52 0.51 14.09 11.21
C ALA A 52 -0.41 13.99 9.98
N VAL A 53 0.11 13.55 8.83
CA VAL A 53 -0.70 13.36 7.63
C VAL A 53 -1.66 12.19 7.79
N LEU A 54 -1.21 11.06 8.33
CA LEU A 54 -2.07 9.88 8.55
C LEU A 54 -3.21 10.13 9.53
N ALA A 55 -3.01 10.99 10.53
CA ALA A 55 -4.06 11.39 11.46
C ALA A 55 -5.16 12.22 10.76
N ARG A 56 -4.81 13.04 9.78
CA ARG A 56 -5.76 13.86 9.00
C ARG A 56 -6.54 13.05 7.97
N HIS A 57 -5.99 11.93 7.51
CA HIS A 57 -6.58 11.05 6.49
C HIS A 57 -6.89 9.65 7.04
N ALA A 58 -7.32 9.58 8.31
CA ALA A 58 -7.51 8.30 8.99
C ALA A 58 -8.52 7.40 8.26
N ASN A 59 -8.02 6.27 7.74
CA ASN A 59 -8.78 5.30 6.94
C ASN A 59 -9.50 5.90 5.70
N ASP A 60 -9.05 7.07 5.21
CA ASP A 60 -9.57 7.69 3.98
C ASP A 60 -8.54 7.59 2.85
N LEU A 61 -8.60 6.48 2.11
CA LEU A 61 -7.74 6.25 0.95
C LEU A 61 -7.94 7.30 -0.15
N ALA A 62 -9.16 7.83 -0.32
CA ALA A 62 -9.45 8.83 -1.35
C ALA A 62 -8.88 10.21 -0.97
N GLY A 63 -8.92 10.55 0.32
CA GLY A 63 -8.23 11.71 0.88
C GLY A 63 -6.73 11.61 0.71
N LEU A 64 -6.14 10.45 1.04
CA LEU A 64 -4.71 10.21 0.85
C LEU A 64 -4.28 10.32 -0.62
N ASP A 65 -5.06 9.72 -1.54
CA ASP A 65 -4.78 9.78 -2.99
C ASP A 65 -4.79 11.22 -3.52
N ARG A 66 -5.70 12.06 -3.02
CA ARG A 66 -5.76 13.50 -3.36
C ARG A 66 -4.60 14.28 -2.75
N PHE A 67 -4.22 13.98 -1.50
CA PHE A 67 -3.10 14.61 -0.84
C PHE A 67 -1.79 14.33 -1.60
N ILE A 68 -1.52 13.07 -1.93
CA ILE A 68 -0.33 12.67 -2.69
C ILE A 68 -0.32 13.35 -4.06
N ALA A 69 -1.45 13.39 -4.76
CA ALA A 69 -1.57 14.10 -6.04
C ALA A 69 -1.25 15.60 -5.94
N GLY A 70 -1.49 16.22 -4.79
CA GLY A 70 -1.23 17.64 -4.57
C GLY A 70 0.23 17.96 -4.27
N ILE A 71 0.99 17.01 -3.70
CA ILE A 71 2.41 17.21 -3.35
C ILE A 71 3.38 16.66 -4.40
N GLU A 72 2.93 15.78 -5.27
CA GLU A 72 3.74 15.18 -6.32
C GLU A 72 3.81 16.08 -7.57
N PRO A 73 5.01 16.41 -8.09
CA PRO A 73 5.18 17.36 -9.19
C PRO A 73 4.45 17.00 -10.50
N ARG A 74 4.18 15.71 -10.71
CA ARG A 74 3.47 15.18 -11.89
C ARG A 74 2.03 14.77 -11.58
N GLY A 75 1.50 15.14 -10.42
CA GLY A 75 0.17 14.70 -9.97
C GLY A 75 0.08 13.18 -9.79
N LEU A 76 1.21 12.53 -9.48
CA LEU A 76 1.26 11.10 -9.22
C LEU A 76 0.38 10.76 -8.01
N LYS A 77 -0.14 9.55 -8.02
CA LYS A 77 -1.19 9.10 -7.11
C LYS A 77 -0.82 7.76 -6.50
N VAL A 78 -1.64 7.30 -5.56
CA VAL A 78 -1.53 5.93 -5.06
C VAL A 78 -1.70 4.97 -6.24
N PRO A 79 -0.81 3.96 -6.40
CA PRO A 79 -0.89 2.99 -7.48
C PRO A 79 -2.29 2.37 -7.60
N VAL A 80 -2.82 2.29 -8.82
CA VAL A 80 -4.18 1.78 -9.08
C VAL A 80 -4.38 0.38 -8.51
N MET A 81 -3.39 -0.51 -8.70
CA MET A 81 -3.41 -1.87 -8.15
C MET A 81 -3.54 -1.86 -6.63
N LEU A 82 -2.77 -1.03 -5.93
CA LEU A 82 -2.85 -0.93 -4.47
C LEU A 82 -4.25 -0.49 -4.03
N LYS A 83 -4.84 0.49 -4.72
CA LYS A 83 -6.22 0.94 -4.45
C LYS A 83 -7.24 -0.17 -4.66
N GLN A 84 -7.09 -0.98 -5.70
CA GLN A 84 -7.98 -2.12 -5.95
C GLN A 84 -7.88 -3.17 -4.84
N TYR A 85 -6.66 -3.53 -4.42
CA TYR A 85 -6.47 -4.46 -3.31
C TYR A 85 -7.13 -3.95 -2.02
N ILE A 86 -6.87 -2.70 -1.63
CA ILE A 86 -7.47 -2.12 -0.42
C ILE A 86 -9.01 -2.11 -0.49
N ARG A 87 -9.58 -1.75 -1.65
CA ARG A 87 -11.05 -1.75 -1.85
C ARG A 87 -11.68 -3.13 -1.74
N GLN A 88 -10.92 -4.19 -1.97
CA GLN A 88 -11.36 -5.57 -1.85
C GLN A 88 -10.99 -6.17 -0.47
N ASN A 89 -10.79 -5.33 0.55
CA ASN A 89 -10.40 -5.74 1.90
C ASN A 89 -9.08 -6.54 1.98
N ALA A 90 -8.20 -6.40 0.98
CA ALA A 90 -6.91 -7.08 1.03
C ALA A 90 -6.08 -6.60 2.23
N ARG A 91 -5.35 -7.53 2.81
CA ARG A 91 -4.43 -7.30 3.92
C ARG A 91 -3.00 -7.34 3.44
N ILE A 92 -2.18 -6.41 3.92
CA ILE A 92 -0.74 -6.48 3.72
C ILE A 92 -0.12 -7.38 4.79
N VAL A 93 0.81 -8.24 4.36
CA VAL A 93 1.48 -9.20 5.26
C VAL A 93 3.00 -9.04 5.27
N GLY A 94 3.53 -8.15 4.42
CA GLY A 94 4.95 -7.81 4.39
C GLY A 94 5.26 -6.75 3.36
N PHE A 95 6.35 -6.01 3.60
CA PHE A 95 6.96 -5.09 2.64
C PHE A 95 8.37 -5.57 2.33
N ASN A 96 8.76 -5.54 1.05
CA ASN A 96 10.09 -5.85 0.57
C ASN A 96 10.57 -4.71 -0.34
N VAL A 97 11.84 -4.34 -0.24
CA VAL A 97 12.47 -3.42 -1.21
C VAL A 97 13.18 -4.24 -2.28
N ASP A 98 12.83 -4.03 -3.55
CA ASP A 98 13.47 -4.70 -4.68
C ASP A 98 14.45 -3.77 -5.42
N ALA A 99 15.75 -4.03 -5.22
CA ALA A 99 16.82 -3.27 -5.87
C ALA A 99 17.00 -3.64 -7.36
N ALA A 100 16.49 -4.78 -7.81
CA ALA A 100 16.49 -5.14 -9.23
C ALA A 100 15.41 -4.38 -10.02
N PHE A 101 14.47 -3.74 -9.32
CA PHE A 101 13.34 -3.01 -9.90
C PHE A 101 13.37 -1.51 -9.53
N ASN A 102 14.52 -0.87 -9.71
CA ASN A 102 14.75 0.56 -9.45
C ASN A 102 14.41 0.99 -8.00
N ASP A 103 14.78 0.15 -7.01
CA ASP A 103 14.44 0.34 -5.58
C ASP A 103 12.92 0.50 -5.35
N SER A 104 12.09 -0.23 -6.09
CA SER A 104 10.64 -0.24 -5.86
C SER A 104 10.30 -0.85 -4.51
N LEU A 105 9.25 -0.32 -3.90
CA LEU A 105 8.70 -0.87 -2.68
C LEU A 105 7.58 -1.86 -3.05
N ASP A 106 7.80 -3.13 -2.76
CA ASP A 106 6.84 -4.20 -3.00
C ASP A 106 6.10 -4.57 -1.72
N GLY A 107 4.77 -4.48 -1.75
CA GLY A 107 3.90 -5.02 -0.71
C GLY A 107 3.39 -6.40 -1.09
N LEU A 108 3.49 -7.39 -0.19
CA LEU A 108 2.80 -8.66 -0.35
C LEU A 108 1.37 -8.51 0.19
N MET A 109 0.39 -8.56 -0.70
CA MET A 109 -1.02 -8.44 -0.38
C MET A 109 -1.70 -9.82 -0.40
N VAL A 110 -2.50 -10.10 0.62
CA VAL A 110 -3.36 -11.27 0.75
C VAL A 110 -4.82 -10.82 0.65
N LEU A 111 -5.56 -11.51 -0.20
CA LEU A 111 -6.99 -11.31 -0.40
C LEU A 111 -7.69 -12.58 0.10
N ASP A 112 -8.67 -12.43 1.00
CA ASP A 112 -9.55 -13.54 1.39
C ASP A 112 -10.83 -13.45 0.54
N VAL A 113 -11.08 -14.49 -0.26
CA VAL A 113 -12.27 -14.57 -1.13
C VAL A 113 -13.56 -14.51 -0.31
N LYS A 114 -13.54 -14.97 0.95
CA LYS A 114 -14.69 -14.94 1.85
C LYS A 114 -14.96 -13.57 2.45
N ASP A 115 -13.98 -12.67 2.42
CA ASP A 115 -14.06 -11.30 2.97
C ASP A 115 -14.17 -10.24 1.85
N LEU A 116 -14.54 -10.69 0.64
CA LEU A 116 -14.75 -9.79 -0.47
C LEU A 116 -16.03 -8.97 -0.29
N PRO A 117 -16.01 -7.67 -0.66
CA PRO A 117 -17.24 -6.89 -0.76
C PRO A 117 -18.26 -7.57 -1.68
N ALA A 118 -19.54 -7.50 -1.32
CA ALA A 118 -20.63 -8.01 -2.15
C ALA A 118 -20.54 -7.42 -3.57
N GLY A 119 -20.50 -8.29 -4.60
CA GLY A 119 -20.35 -7.90 -6.01
C GLY A 119 -18.93 -8.00 -6.60
N THR A 120 -17.92 -8.41 -5.82
CA THR A 120 -16.52 -8.51 -6.30
C THR A 120 -16.25 -9.75 -7.17
N TYR A 121 -17.15 -10.74 -7.18
CA TYR A 121 -16.95 -12.02 -7.88
C TYR A 121 -16.73 -11.88 -9.40
N ASP A 122 -17.24 -10.81 -10.02
CA ASP A 122 -17.05 -10.55 -11.46
C ASP A 122 -15.58 -10.22 -11.83
N PHE A 123 -14.78 -9.74 -10.87
CA PHE A 123 -13.39 -9.33 -11.14
C PHE A 123 -12.40 -10.51 -11.15
N LEU A 124 -12.80 -11.69 -10.64
CA LEU A 124 -11.92 -12.85 -10.46
C LEU A 124 -12.11 -13.95 -11.55
N GLY A 125 -12.90 -13.70 -12.59
CA GLY A 125 -13.02 -14.59 -13.74
C GLY A 125 -13.99 -15.77 -13.56
N GLY A 126 -15.20 -15.49 -13.05
CA GLY A 126 -16.35 -16.38 -13.25
C GLY A 126 -17.04 -16.05 -14.57
N ARG A 127 -17.22 -17.05 -15.44
CA ARG A 127 -18.16 -16.97 -16.57
C ARG A 127 -19.58 -16.77 -16.08
#